data_AF-H1KXH2-F1
#
_entry.id   AF-H1KXH2-F1
#
_cell.length_a   1.000
_cell.length_b   1.000
_cell.length_c   1.000
_cell.angle_alpha   90.00
_cell.angle_beta   90.00
_cell.angle_gamma   90.00
#
_symmetry.space_group_name_H-M   'P 1'
#
loop_
_entity.id
_entity.type
_entity.pdbx_description
1 polymer ?
#
loop_
_entity_poly.entity_id
_entity_poly.type
_entity_poly.pdbx_seq_one_letter_code
_entity_poly.pdbx_strand_id
1 'polypeptide(L)' 'MLINETKSIKEFRGIKELKEPLKLSKFNILIGKNNSGKTAILESFFISKSRKGL' A
#
# COMPACT_ATOMS: atom_id res chain seq x y z
N MET A 1 -9.38 13.51 -4.67
CA MET A 1 -7.90 13.36 -4.74
C MET A 1 -7.56 11.91 -5.04
N LEU A 2 -6.95 11.63 -6.20
CA LEU A 2 -6.43 10.30 -6.54
C LEU A 2 -4.97 10.19 -6.07
N ILE A 3 -4.57 9.02 -5.57
CA ILE A 3 -3.18 8.70 -5.24
C ILE A 3 -2.60 7.98 -6.46
N ASN A 4 -1.52 8.52 -7.03
CA ASN A 4 -0.89 7.96 -8.22
C ASN A 4 0.25 6.99 -7.88
N GLU A 5 0.81 7.08 -6.68
CA GLU A 5 1.88 6.19 -6.23
C GLU A 5 1.94 6.09 -4.70
N THR A 6 2.51 4.99 -4.22
CA THR A 6 2.89 4.79 -2.81
C THR A 6 4.40 4.64 -2.73
N LYS A 7 5.07 5.65 -2.16
CA LYS A 7 6.53 5.72 -2.14
C LYS A 7 7.17 4.72 -1.17
N SER A 8 6.53 4.45 -0.03
CA SER A 8 7.08 3.52 0.96
C SER A 8 5.99 2.85 1.79
N ILE A 9 6.20 1.57 2.07
CA ILE A 9 5.60 0.81 3.15
C ILE A 9 6.77 0.03 3.74
N LYS A 10 7.05 0.21 5.02
CA LYS A 10 8.14 -0.47 5.73
C LYS A 10 7.63 -0.99 7.06
N GLU A 11 8.11 -2.18 7.42
CA GLU A 11 7.83 -2.86 8.69
C GLU A 11 6.34 -2.87 9.09
N PHE A 12 5.47 -3.16 8.11
CA PHE A 12 4.03 -3.10 8.29
C PHE A 12 3.37 -4.45 8.00
N ARG A 13 2.80 -5.08 9.03
CA ARG A 13 1.99 -6.32 8.91
C ARG A 13 2.65 -7.40 8.03
N GLY A 14 3.93 -7.65 8.27
CA GLY A 14 4.72 -8.64 7.53
C GLY A 14 5.37 -8.15 6.23
N ILE A 15 5.05 -6.93 5.76
CA ILE A 15 5.82 -6.25 4.71
C ILE A 15 7.08 -5.68 5.34
N LYS A 16 8.25 -6.20 4.96
CA LYS A 16 9.55 -5.64 5.40
C LYS A 16 9.78 -4.26 4.79
N GLU A 17 9.75 -4.18 3.46
CA GLU A 17 9.90 -2.94 2.69
C GLU A 17 9.36 -3.14 1.26
N LEU A 18 8.84 -2.08 0.64
CA LEU A 18 8.59 -2.07 -0.80
C LEU A 18 9.90 -2.05 -1.58
N LYS A 19 10.10 -3.03 -2.46
CA LYS A 19 11.27 -3.08 -3.35
C LYS A 19 11.37 -1.85 -4.27
N GLU A 20 10.22 -1.33 -4.68
CA GLU A 20 10.07 -0.13 -5.50
C GLU A 20 8.72 0.54 -5.20
N PRO A 21 8.56 1.85 -5.49
CA PRO A 21 7.29 2.54 -5.29
C PRO A 21 6.14 1.83 -6.01
N LEU A 22 5.02 1.63 -5.30
CA LEU A 22 3.84 1.02 -5.88
C LEU A 22 3.10 2.05 -6.73
N LYS A 23 3.24 1.97 -8.06
CA LYS A 23 2.50 2.82 -8.99
C LYS A 23 1.03 2.39 -9.01
N LEU A 24 0.13 3.37 -8.93
CA LEU A 24 -1.32 3.17 -8.93
C LEU A 24 -1.93 3.82 -10.17
N SER A 25 -2.86 3.11 -10.79
CA SER A 25 -3.71 3.66 -11.85
C SER A 25 -5.12 3.95 -11.32
N LYS A 26 -6.04 4.38 -12.20
CA LYS A 26 -7.46 4.52 -11.83
C LYS A 26 -8.09 3.21 -11.35
N PHE A 27 -7.58 2.07 -11.81
CA PHE A 27 -8.07 0.75 -11.46
C PHE A 27 -6.91 -0.23 -11.23
N ASN A 28 -6.83 -0.81 -10.04
CA ASN A 28 -5.72 -1.67 -9.65
C ASN A 28 -6.26 -3.01 -9.16
N ILE A 29 -5.67 -4.11 -9.63
CA ILE A 29 -5.95 -5.46 -9.15
C ILE A 29 -4.70 -5.97 -8.43
N LEU A 30 -4.84 -6.36 -7.17
CA LEU A 30 -3.76 -7.01 -6.42
C LEU A 30 -3.90 -8.54 -6.57
N ILE A 31 -2.92 -9.18 -7.20
CA ILE A 31 -2.88 -10.63 -7.41
C ILE A 31 -1.72 -11.29 -6.66
N GLY A 32 -1.85 -12.57 -6.33
CA GLY A 32 -0.82 -13.37 -5.66
C GLY A 32 -1.40 -14.44 -4.75
N LYS A 33 -0.55 -15.30 -4.17
CA LYS A 33 -0.95 -16.38 -3.26
C LYS A 33 -1.65 -15.86 -2.00
N ASN A 34 -2.39 -16.72 -1.30
CA ASN A 34 -2.94 -16.38 0.01
C ASN A 34 -1.82 -15.95 0.97
N ASN A 35 -2.13 -14.99 1.84
CA ASN A 35 -1.18 -14.42 2.80
C ASN A 35 0.05 -13.69 2.20
N SER A 36 0.03 -13.33 0.90
CA SER A 36 1.14 -12.62 0.24
C SER A 36 1.23 -11.11 0.55
N GLY A 37 0.48 -10.61 1.54
CA GLY A 37 0.48 -9.18 1.91
C GLY A 37 -0.51 -8.28 1.16
N LYS A 38 -1.42 -8.82 0.33
CA LYS A 38 -2.42 -8.00 -0.40
C LYS A 38 -3.31 -7.17 0.53
N THR A 39 -3.84 -7.79 1.58
CA THR A 39 -4.64 -7.08 2.59
C THR A 39 -3.81 -6.03 3.32
N ALA A 40 -2.56 -6.33 3.68
CA ALA A 40 -1.65 -5.38 4.32
C ALA A 40 -1.39 -4.14 3.44
N ILE A 41 -1.27 -4.29 2.12
CA ILE A 41 -1.18 -3.15 1.20
C ILE A 41 -2.42 -2.25 1.31
N LEU A 42 -3.63 -2.84 1.28
CA LEU A 42 -4.87 -2.06 1.40
C LEU A 42 -5.03 -1.38 2.78
N GLU A 43 -4.68 -2.07 3.86
CA GLU A 43 -4.70 -1.52 5.22
C GLU A 43 -3.73 -0.34 5.38
N SER A 44 -2.58 -0.39 4.71
CA SER A 44 -1.61 0.72 4.72
C SER A 44 -2.21 2.01 4.16
N PHE A 45 -3.05 1.92 3.12
CA PHE A 45 -3.72 3.08 2.53
C PHE A 45 -4.75 3.68 3.46
N PHE A 46 -5.50 2.83 4.18
CA PHE A 46 -6.48 3.27 5.16
C PHE A 46 -5.83 4.11 6.27
N ILE A 47 -4.72 3.62 6.84
CA ILE A 47 -4.02 4.32 7.92
C ILE A 47 -3.29 5.56 7.41
N SER A 48 -2.65 5.49 6.24
CA SER A 48 -1.88 6.61 5.66
C SER A 48 -2.73 7.86 5.46
N LYS A 49 -4.00 7.71 5.05
CA LYS A 49 -4.95 8.82 4.89
C LYS A 49 -5.26 9.54 6.20
N SER A 50 -5.12 8.89 7.35
CA SER A 50 -5.45 9.45 8.66
C SER A 50 -4.42 10.45 9.18
N ARG A 51 -3.23 10.57 8.54
CA ARG A 51 -2.15 11.46 8.98
C ARG A 51 -2.03 12.78 8.22
N LYS A 52 -2.89 13.06 7.23
CA LYS A 52 -2.86 14.34 6.48
C LYS A 52 -3.56 15.51 7.20
N GLY A 53 -3.51 15.55 8.54
CA GLY A 53 -4.19 16.54 9.38
C GLY A 53 -3.43 16.90 10.65
N LEU A 54 -2.09 16.84 10.62
CA LEU A 54 -1.17 17.38 11.62
C LEU A 54 -0.01 18.06 10.89
#